data_AF-A0A4Q8Y9V9-F1
#
_entry.id   AF-A0A4Q8Y9V9-F1
#
_cell.length_a   1.000
_cell.length_b   1.000
_cell.length_c   1.000
_cell.angle_alpha   90.00
_cell.angle_beta   90.00
_cell.angle_gamma   90.00
#
_symmetry.space_group_name_H-M   'P 1'
#
loop_
_entity.id
_entity.type
_entity.pdbx_description
1 polymer ?
#
loop_
_entity_poly.entity_id
_entity_poly.type
_entity_poly.pdbx_seq_one_letter_code
_entity_poly.pdbx_strand_id
1 'polypeptide(L)'
;MVPSLALSAKRVRVNLAPADLPKEGSHFDLPIALALMAALGAIPADALSDFVVVGELNLDGTIAAISGALPAAIGANALVVS
;
A
#
# COMPACT_ATOMS: atom_id res chain seq x y z
N MET A 1 -4.85 14.75 13.32
CA MET A 1 -5.01 13.63 14.26
C MET A 1 -5.85 12.59 13.55
N VAL A 2 -5.23 11.54 13.01
CA VAL A 2 -5.98 10.44 12.39
C VAL A 2 -6.58 9.62 13.54
N PRO A 3 -7.91 9.45 13.64
CA PRO A 3 -8.49 8.62 14.68
C PRO A 3 -7.92 7.21 14.60
N SER A 4 -7.74 6.56 15.76
CA SER A 4 -7.29 5.17 15.80
C SER A 4 -8.19 4.34 14.90
N LEU A 5 -7.58 3.64 13.93
CA LEU A 5 -8.27 2.80 12.98
C LEU A 5 -8.73 1.53 13.71
N ALA A 6 -9.84 1.63 14.43
CA ALA A 6 -10.38 0.55 15.23
C ALA A 6 -10.86 -0.59 14.33
N LEU A 7 -9.95 -1.50 14.00
CA LEU A 7 -10.21 -2.79 13.36
C LEU A 7 -10.87 -3.71 14.40
N SER A 8 -12.11 -3.42 14.78
CA SER A 8 -12.87 -4.26 15.71
C SER A 8 -13.11 -5.62 15.07
N ALA A 9 -12.30 -6.64 15.40
CA ALA A 9 -12.43 -8.09 15.13
C ALA A 9 -13.01 -8.52 13.76
N LYS A 10 -13.01 -7.65 12.75
CA LYS A 10 -13.58 -7.91 11.44
C LYS A 10 -12.53 -8.63 10.61
N ARG A 11 -12.94 -9.74 10.00
CA ARG A 11 -12.09 -10.46 9.05
C ARG A 11 -11.85 -9.57 7.83
N VAL A 12 -10.64 -9.06 7.68
CA VAL A 12 -10.18 -8.34 6.49
C VAL A 12 -9.61 -9.35 5.49
N ARG A 13 -10.00 -9.24 4.22
CA ARG A 13 -9.38 -9.99 3.12
C ARG A 13 -8.67 -9.00 2.22
N VAL A 14 -7.39 -9.23 1.97
CA VAL A 14 -6.59 -8.48 1.00
C VAL A 14 -6.24 -9.44 -0.13
N ASN A 15 -6.56 -9.06 -1.36
CA ASN A 15 -6.16 -9.82 -2.54
C ASN A 15 -4.87 -9.23 -3.11
N LEU A 16 -3.85 -10.06 -3.28
CA LEU A 16 -2.59 -9.68 -3.90
C LEU A 16 -2.48 -10.40 -5.25
N ALA A 17 -2.65 -9.66 -6.33
CA ALA A 17 -2.56 -10.16 -7.70
C ALA A 17 -1.28 -9.67 -8.39
N PRO A 18 -0.73 -10.43 -9.35
CA PRO A 18 -1.12 -11.79 -9.75
C PRO A 18 -0.70 -12.84 -8.71
N ALA A 19 -1.46 -13.93 -8.61
CA ALA A 19 -1.21 -14.99 -7.63
C ALA A 19 0.13 -15.72 -7.87
N ASP A 20 0.57 -15.77 -9.14
CA ASP A 20 1.69 -16.58 -9.62
C ASP A 20 3.08 -15.97 -9.38
N LEU A 21 3.14 -14.68 -9.02
CA LEU A 21 4.39 -14.03 -8.65
C LEU A 21 4.70 -14.21 -7.17
N PRO A 22 5.98 -14.46 -6.80
CA PRO A 22 6.40 -14.51 -5.40
C PRO A 22 6.11 -13.16 -4.73
N LYS A 23 5.46 -13.22 -3.56
CA LYS A 23 5.10 -12.06 -2.72
C LYS A 23 6.03 -12.03 -1.52
N GLU A 24 7.32 -12.05 -1.77
CA GLU A 24 8.35 -12.07 -0.73
C GLU A 24 8.75 -10.63 -0.37
N GLY A 25 8.96 -10.39 0.92
CA GLY A 25 9.36 -9.09 1.47
C GLY A 25 8.22 -8.25 2.05
N SER A 26 8.60 -7.22 2.81
CA SER A 26 7.71 -6.30 3.56
C SER A 26 7.24 -5.09 2.73
N HIS A 27 7.64 -5.00 1.46
CA HIS A 27 7.33 -3.87 0.57
C HIS A 27 5.83 -3.67 0.28
N PHE A 28 4.97 -4.59 0.74
CA PHE A 28 3.52 -4.53 0.65
C PHE A 28 2.84 -3.92 1.89
N ASP A 29 3.56 -3.70 2.99
CA ASP A 29 2.97 -3.23 4.25
C ASP A 29 2.32 -1.85 4.10
N LEU A 30 3.02 -0.89 3.47
CA LEU A 30 2.48 0.44 3.22
C LEU A 30 1.27 0.40 2.25
N PRO A 31 1.36 -0.23 1.06
CA PRO A 31 0.20 -0.38 0.17
C PRO A 31 -1.02 -1.02 0.84
N ILE A 32 -0.81 -2.05 1.65
CA ILE A 32 -1.90 -2.74 2.37
C ILE A 32 -2.54 -1.81 3.41
N ALA A 33 -1.73 -1.06 4.17
CA ALA A 33 -2.23 -0.10 5.15
C ALA A 33 -3.04 1.03 4.49
N LEU A 34 -2.58 1.57 3.37
CA LEU A 34 -3.31 2.60 2.61
C LEU A 34 -4.63 2.06 2.06
N ALA A 35 -4.61 0.86 1.45
CA ALA A 35 -5.82 0.23 0.93
C ALA A 35 -6.85 -0.02 2.04
N LEU A 36 -6.39 -0.42 3.22
CA LEU A 36 -7.24 -0.61 4.39
C LEU A 36 -7.82 0.71 4.89
N MET A 37 -7.04 1.78 4.94
CA MET A 37 -7.52 3.12 5.29
C MET A 37 -8.58 3.62 4.32
N ALA A 38 -8.40 3.43 3.01
CA ALA A 38 -9.40 3.77 2.01
C ALA A 38 -10.68 2.93 2.19
N ALA A 39 -10.55 1.61 2.39
CA ALA A 39 -11.69 0.71 2.61
C ALA A 39 -12.48 1.02 3.89
N LEU A 40 -11.83 1.56 4.91
CA LEU A 40 -12.45 2.00 6.16
C LEU A 40 -12.93 3.46 6.12
N GLY A 41 -12.73 4.17 5.02
CA GLY A 41 -13.11 5.57 4.86
C GLY A 41 -12.27 6.55 5.68
N ALA A 42 -11.09 6.15 6.15
CA ALA A 42 -10.14 7.03 6.82
C ALA A 42 -9.48 8.02 5.84
N ILE A 43 -9.43 7.66 4.56
CA ILE A 43 -9.09 8.52 3.43
C ILE A 43 -10.14 8.38 2.31
N PRO A 44 -10.27 9.36 1.40
CA PRO A 44 -11.14 9.23 0.22
C PRO A 44 -10.78 8.00 -0.61
N ALA A 45 -11.80 7.34 -1.19
CA ALA A 45 -11.60 6.09 -1.95
C ALA A 45 -10.79 6.28 -3.24
N ASP A 46 -10.81 7.49 -3.79
CA ASP A 46 -10.07 7.94 -4.98
C ASP A 46 -8.70 8.53 -4.66
N ALA A 47 -8.34 8.69 -3.38
CA ALA A 47 -7.08 9.30 -2.96
C ALA A 47 -5.83 8.56 -3.45
N LEU A 48 -5.97 7.29 -3.86
CA LEU A 48 -4.89 6.43 -4.34
C LEU A 48 -4.95 6.17 -5.84
N SER A 49 -5.93 6.73 -6.57
CA SER A 49 -6.20 6.38 -7.97
C SER A 49 -5.05 6.69 -8.92
N ASP A 50 -4.28 7.74 -8.63
CA ASP A 50 -3.16 8.21 -9.46
C ASP A 50 -1.79 7.78 -8.93
N PHE A 51 -1.76 6.88 -7.93
CA PHE A 51 -0.54 6.50 -7.24
C PHE A 51 -0.19 5.03 -7.41
N VAL A 52 1.07 4.78 -7.74
CA VAL A 52 1.72 3.49 -7.50
C VAL A 52 2.44 3.59 -6.16
N VAL A 53 2.07 2.74 -5.22
CA VAL A 53 2.66 2.72 -3.88
C VAL A 53 3.48 1.46 -3.70
N VAL A 54 4.70 1.61 -3.22
CA VAL A 54 5.57 0.53 -2.74
C VAL A 54 6.29 1.05 -1.50
N GLY A 55 6.35 0.26 -0.44
CA GLY A 55 6.99 0.73 0.79
C GLY A 55 6.77 -0.18 1.97
N GLU A 56 7.66 -0.05 2.94
CA GLU A 56 7.56 -0.72 4.24
C GLU A 56 7.02 0.26 5.28
N LEU A 57 6.08 -0.20 6.11
CA LEU A 57 5.47 0.61 7.15
C LEU A 57 5.86 0.05 8.52
N ASN A 58 6.55 0.87 9.30
CA ASN A 58 6.89 0.55 10.68
C ASN A 58 5.68 0.77 11.61
N LEU A 59 5.68 0.10 12.76
CA LEU A 59 4.60 0.21 13.75
C LEU A 59 4.45 1.62 14.35
N ASP A 60 5.51 2.44 14.29
CA ASP A 60 5.48 3.85 14.71
C ASP A 60 4.94 4.80 13.63
N GLY A 61 4.54 4.26 12.47
CA GLY A 61 4.02 5.00 11.32
C GLY A 61 5.10 5.56 10.40
N THR A 62 6.38 5.29 10.65
CA THR A 62 7.47 5.70 9.74
C THR A 62 7.56 4.77 8.54
N ILE A 63 8.01 5.32 7.40
CA ILE A 63 8.23 4.55 6.17
C ILE A 63 9.70 4.13 6.11
N ALA A 64 9.95 2.84 5.99
CA ALA A 64 11.30 2.31 5.83
C ALA A 64 11.72 2.29 4.36
N ALA A 65 13.03 2.41 4.13
CA ALA A 65 13.61 2.32 2.79
C ALA A 65 13.45 0.90 2.23
N ILE A 66 13.09 0.81 0.95
CA ILE A 66 12.91 -0.46 0.25
C ILE A 66 14.01 -0.69 -0.77
N SER A 67 14.35 -1.97 -1.00
CA SER A 67 15.14 -2.35 -2.17
C SER A 67 14.31 -2.15 -3.43
N GLY A 68 14.92 -1.62 -4.50
CA GLY A 68 14.22 -1.46 -5.78
C GLY A 68 13.32 -0.23 -5.92
N ALA A 69 13.44 0.77 -5.03
CA ALA A 69 12.68 2.02 -5.11
C ALA A 69 12.85 2.74 -6.47
N LEU A 70 14.07 2.77 -7.02
CA LEU A 70 14.34 3.40 -8.31
C LEU A 70 13.68 2.64 -9.49
N PRO A 71 13.88 1.31 -9.66
CA PRO A 71 13.12 0.52 -10.62
C PRO A 71 11.60 0.67 -10.48
N ALA A 72 11.07 0.71 -9.26
CA ALA A 72 9.65 0.92 -9.01
C ALA A 72 9.17 2.29 -9.50
N ALA A 73 9.93 3.36 -9.25
CA ALA A 73 9.62 4.70 -9.75
C ALA A 73 9.63 4.77 -11.28
N ILE A 74 10.61 4.11 -11.93
CA ILE A 74 10.67 4.03 -13.39
C ILE A 74 9.46 3.26 -13.94
N GLY A 75 9.10 2.13 -13.33
CA GLY A 75 7.92 1.35 -13.70
C GLY A 75 6.62 2.14 -13.54
N ALA A 76 6.47 2.86 -12.43
CA ALA A 76 5.32 3.75 -12.19
C ALA A 76 5.20 4.82 -13.27
N ASN A 77 6.31 5.47 -13.63
CA ASN A 77 6.32 6.47 -14.70
C ASN A 77 5.91 5.87 -16.06
N ALA A 78 6.29 4.64 -16.36
CA ALA A 78 5.89 3.97 -17.60
C ALA A 78 4.37 3.69 -17.67
N LEU A 79 3.70 3.50 -16.53
CA LEU A 79 2.25 3.27 -16.46
C LEU A 79 1.42 4.53 -16.71
N VAL A 80 1.96 5.71 -16.38
CA VAL A 80 1.27 7.01 -16.53
C VAL A 80 1.38 7.56 -17.96
N VAL A 81 2.32 7.05 -18.77
CA VAL A 81 2.59 7.52 -20.14
C VAL A 81 1.86 6.65 -21.20
N SER A 82 0.91 5.80 -20.79
CA SER A 82 0.00 5.05 -21.69
C SER A 82 -1.41 5.61 -21.65
#